data_AF-A0A1T1I7U9-F1
#
_entry.id   AF-A0A1T1I7U9-F1
#
_cell.length_a   1.000
_cell.length_b   1.000
_cell.length_c   1.000
_cell.angle_alpha   90.00
_cell.angle_beta   90.00
_cell.angle_gamma   90.00
#
_symmetry.space_group_name_H-M   'P 1'
#
loop_
_entity.id
_entity.type
_entity.pdbx_description
1 polymer ?
#
loop_
_entity_poly.entity_id
_entity_poly.type
_entity_poly.pdbx_seq_one_letter_code
_entity_poly.pdbx_strand_id
1 'polypeptide(L)'
;MVAGCLLLAGCSEEKSPPVAWFLEDTSRLFSTLRACDSVKNKPHYSWCNNANLAAMTLRQRSEEKERQERLERFNQAPYRVKLIYWYGLNPDALSAVLEVCRNAMERQMLESDFAMGCTLASQARLSNIMRKLQ
;
A
#
# COMPACT_ATOMS: atom_id res chain seq x y z
N MET A 1 45.21 -50.96 13.34
CA MET A 1 45.01 -50.02 12.22
C MET A 1 43.76 -50.51 11.50
N VAL A 2 42.59 -49.88 11.55
CA VAL A 2 42.16 -48.52 11.16
C VAL A 2 40.93 -48.22 12.04
N ALA A 3 41.02 -47.35 13.05
CA ALA A 3 40.74 -45.91 12.99
C ALA A 3 39.43 -45.53 12.25
N GLY A 4 38.41 -45.21 13.04
CA GLY A 4 37.56 -44.06 12.75
C GLY A 4 36.32 -44.27 11.90
N CYS A 5 35.16 -44.21 12.55
CA CYS A 5 34.13 -43.22 12.21
C CYS A 5 33.31 -42.92 13.47
N LEU A 6 33.87 -42.04 14.30
CA LEU A 6 33.08 -41.18 15.18
C LEU A 6 32.27 -40.26 14.27
N LEU A 7 30.99 -40.55 14.05
CA LEU A 7 30.04 -39.55 13.58
C LEU A 7 29.75 -38.60 14.75
N LEU A 8 30.64 -37.64 14.90
CA LEU A 8 30.37 -36.36 15.56
C LEU A 8 29.23 -35.67 14.82
N ALA A 9 28.14 -35.39 15.52
CA ALA A 9 27.59 -34.05 15.64
C ALA A 9 26.25 -34.15 16.40
N GLY A 10 26.31 -33.85 17.70
CA GLY A 10 25.16 -33.20 18.31
C GLY A 10 24.98 -31.87 17.59
N CYS A 11 24.15 -31.85 16.55
CA CYS A 11 23.56 -30.61 16.06
C CYS A 11 22.67 -30.12 17.20
N SER A 12 23.23 -29.24 18.03
CA SER A 12 22.45 -28.25 18.72
C SER A 12 21.77 -27.41 17.63
N GLU A 13 20.66 -27.90 17.08
CA GLU A 13 19.72 -27.08 16.32
C GLU A 13 19.17 -26.08 17.33
N GLU A 14 19.91 -25.00 17.52
CA GLU A 14 19.44 -23.84 18.25
C GLU A 14 18.23 -23.33 17.47
N LYS A 15 17.05 -23.74 17.93
CA LYS A 15 15.79 -23.53 17.23
C LYS A 15 15.62 -22.04 17.03
N SER A 16 15.71 -21.61 15.76
CA SER A 16 15.58 -20.20 15.44
C SER A 16 14.25 -19.67 15.97
N PRO A 17 14.23 -18.46 16.55
CA PRO A 17 13.00 -17.83 17.00
C PRO A 17 11.96 -17.84 15.87
N PRO A 18 10.69 -18.17 16.17
CA PRO A 18 9.64 -18.14 15.17
C PRO A 18 9.38 -16.69 14.72
N VAL A 19 8.76 -16.53 13.55
CA VAL A 19 8.38 -15.21 13.01
C VAL A 19 7.58 -14.38 14.04
N ALA A 20 6.65 -15.02 14.77
CA ALA A 20 5.83 -14.36 15.78
C ALA A 20 6.65 -13.64 16.86
N TRP A 21 7.79 -14.22 17.26
CA TRP A 21 8.68 -13.63 18.26
C TRP A 21 9.28 -12.29 17.80
N PHE A 22 9.60 -12.17 16.50
CA PHE A 22 10.06 -10.90 15.91
C PHE A 22 8.93 -9.88 15.73
N LEU A 23 7.68 -10.33 15.61
CA LEU A 23 6.52 -9.45 15.49
C LEU A 23 6.11 -8.82 16.83
N GLU A 24 6.38 -9.50 17.94
CA GLU A 24 6.11 -9.01 19.30
C GLU A 24 7.07 -7.89 19.73
N ASP A 25 8.32 -7.92 19.26
CA ASP A 25 9.34 -6.94 19.59
C ASP A 25 10.08 -6.46 18.33
N THR A 26 9.64 -5.31 17.81
CA THR A 26 10.21 -4.71 16.60
C THR A 26 11.67 -4.28 16.78
N SER A 27 12.12 -3.99 18.00
CA SER A 27 13.51 -3.62 18.26
C SER A 27 14.45 -4.79 17.98
N ARG A 28 14.04 -6.01 18.36
CA ARG A 28 14.76 -7.26 18.09
C ARG A 28 14.79 -7.54 16.60
N LEU A 29 13.66 -7.41 15.92
CA LEU A 29 13.60 -7.54 14.46
C LEU A 29 14.64 -6.65 13.76
N PHE A 30 14.66 -5.35 14.06
CA PHE A 30 15.62 -4.43 13.42
C PHE A 30 17.07 -4.71 13.79
N SER A 31 17.33 -5.20 15.01
CA SER A 31 18.68 -5.60 15.42
C SER A 31 19.15 -6.84 14.66
N THR A 32 18.27 -7.83 14.49
CA THR A 32 18.57 -9.08 13.77
C THR A 32 18.74 -8.83 12.28
N LEU A 33 17.89 -8.01 11.65
CA LEU A 33 18.06 -7.62 10.24
C LEU A 33 19.42 -6.94 10.01
N ARG A 34 19.79 -5.97 10.88
CA ARG A 34 21.11 -5.33 10.80
C ARG A 34 22.26 -6.32 10.97
N ALA A 35 22.11 -7.31 11.84
CA ALA A 35 23.12 -8.36 12.01
C ALA A 35 23.19 -9.28 10.78
N CYS A 36 22.07 -9.53 10.10
CA CYS A 36 22.01 -10.34 8.88
C CYS A 36 22.74 -9.71 7.68
N ASP A 37 22.79 -8.38 7.64
CA ASP A 37 23.55 -7.61 6.64
C ASP A 37 25.04 -7.51 6.98
N SER A 38 25.45 -7.88 8.20
CA SER A 38 26.85 -7.87 8.63
C SER A 38 27.61 -9.09 8.13
N VAL A 39 28.82 -8.87 7.63
CA VAL A 39 29.75 -9.94 7.24
C VAL A 39 30.41 -10.60 8.47
N LYS A 40 30.52 -9.87 9.59
CA LYS A 40 31.28 -10.32 10.78
C LYS A 40 30.43 -10.99 11.85
N ASN A 41 29.18 -10.54 12.03
CA ASN A 41 28.30 -10.98 13.12
C ASN A 41 26.97 -11.51 12.57
N LYS A 42 27.02 -12.31 11.51
CA LYS A 42 25.82 -12.84 10.89
C LYS A 42 25.19 -13.90 11.81
N PRO A 43 23.94 -13.71 12.27
CA PRO A 43 23.24 -14.75 13.02
C PRO A 43 22.93 -15.94 12.10
N HIS A 44 22.45 -17.03 12.68
CA HIS A 44 22.14 -18.24 11.92
C HIS A 44 21.17 -17.95 10.75
N TYR A 45 21.35 -18.63 9.62
CA TYR A 45 20.60 -18.36 8.38
C TYR A 45 19.06 -18.35 8.59
N SER A 46 18.56 -19.29 9.40
CA SER A 46 17.12 -19.37 9.72
C SER A 46 16.60 -18.19 10.55
N TRP A 47 17.45 -17.55 11.38
CA TRP A 47 17.07 -16.32 12.08
C TRP A 47 16.88 -15.18 11.10
N CYS A 48 17.79 -15.03 10.15
CA CYS A 48 17.68 -14.00 9.10
C CYS A 48 16.45 -14.19 8.24
N ASN A 49 16.14 -15.44 7.88
CA ASN A 49 14.94 -15.73 7.11
C ASN A 49 13.66 -15.36 7.88
N ASN A 50 13.56 -15.75 9.15
CA ASN A 50 12.39 -15.46 9.98
C ASN A 50 12.25 -13.96 10.26
N ALA A 51 13.36 -13.25 10.48
CA ALA A 51 13.36 -11.80 10.62
C ALA A 51 12.89 -11.11 9.33
N ASN A 52 13.39 -11.51 8.15
CA ASN A 52 12.92 -10.97 6.87
C ASN A 52 11.43 -11.20 6.65
N LEU A 53 10.94 -12.40 6.95
CA LEU A 53 9.51 -12.73 6.84
C LEU A 53 8.65 -11.89 7.80
N ALA A 54 9.13 -11.66 9.03
CA ALA A 54 8.47 -10.77 9.99
C ALA A 54 8.44 -9.31 9.48
N ALA A 55 9.53 -8.83 8.89
CA ALA A 55 9.58 -7.48 8.30
C ALA A 55 8.59 -7.30 7.15
N MET A 56 8.53 -8.28 6.23
CA MET A 56 7.53 -8.28 5.15
C MET A 56 6.11 -8.29 5.71
N THR A 57 5.86 -9.07 6.75
CA THR A 57 4.56 -9.14 7.42
C THR A 57 4.16 -7.80 8.04
N LEU A 58 5.07 -7.11 8.74
CA LEU A 58 4.81 -5.78 9.31
C LEU A 58 4.53 -4.74 8.23
N ARG A 59 5.30 -4.79 7.14
CA ARG A 59 5.09 -3.90 5.99
C ARG A 59 3.70 -4.11 5.39
N GLN A 60 3.30 -5.35 5.13
CA GLN A 60 1.96 -5.67 4.62
C GLN A 60 0.85 -5.20 5.57
N ARG A 61 1.02 -5.41 6.89
CA ARG A 61 0.05 -4.90 7.89
C ARG A 61 -0.06 -3.38 7.88
N SER A 62 1.06 -2.68 7.73
CA SER A 62 1.07 -1.21 7.63
C SER A 62 0.40 -0.73 6.35
N GLU A 63 0.71 -1.33 5.21
CA GLU A 63 0.11 -1.00 3.91
C GLU A 63 -1.40 -1.26 3.91
N GLU A 64 -1.84 -2.35 4.53
CA GLU A 64 -3.26 -2.68 4.68
C GLU A 64 -3.96 -1.70 5.62
N LYS A 65 -3.33 -1.34 6.74
CA LYS A 65 -3.87 -0.32 7.65
C LYS A 65 -4.01 1.03 6.95
N GLU A 66 -3.00 1.48 6.22
CA GLU A 66 -3.06 2.75 5.47
C GLU A 66 -4.13 2.70 4.37
N ARG A 67 -4.28 1.56 3.69
CA ARG A 67 -5.37 1.33 2.73
C ARG A 67 -6.73 1.48 3.43
N GLN A 68 -6.92 0.84 4.58
CA GLN A 68 -8.16 0.91 5.33
C GLN A 68 -8.47 2.33 5.81
N GLU A 69 -7.50 3.04 6.36
CA GLU A 69 -7.64 4.45 6.77
C GLU A 69 -7.96 5.37 5.58
N ARG A 70 -7.40 5.10 4.39
CA ARG A 70 -7.76 5.82 3.16
C ARG A 70 -9.21 5.53 2.75
N LEU A 71 -9.66 4.28 2.83
CA LEU A 71 -11.04 3.91 2.52
C LEU A 71 -12.03 4.53 3.50
N GLU A 72 -11.71 4.54 4.80
CA GLU A 72 -12.53 5.17 5.83
C GLU A 72 -12.65 6.69 5.61
N ARG A 73 -11.52 7.37 5.35
CA ARG A 73 -11.52 8.79 5.00
C ARG A 73 -12.32 9.06 3.73
N PHE A 74 -12.20 8.20 2.72
CA PHE A 74 -12.97 8.33 1.48
C PHE A 74 -14.48 8.13 1.74
N ASN A 75 -14.85 7.15 2.57
CA ASN A 75 -16.24 6.88 2.92
C ASN A 75 -16.89 8.02 3.72
N GLN A 76 -16.11 8.73 4.53
CA GLN A 76 -16.57 9.93 5.25
C GLN A 76 -16.51 11.21 4.39
N ALA A 77 -15.89 11.18 3.21
CA ALA A 77 -15.75 12.35 2.37
C ALA A 77 -17.10 12.85 1.84
N PRO A 78 -17.26 14.18 1.65
CA PRO A 78 -18.46 14.74 1.03
C PRO A 78 -18.73 14.15 -0.37
N TYR A 79 -20.01 14.07 -0.75
CA TYR A 79 -20.44 13.51 -2.05
C TYR A 79 -19.64 14.06 -3.24
N ARG A 80 -19.40 15.37 -3.28
CA ARG A 80 -18.60 16.03 -4.33
C ARG A 80 -17.21 15.41 -4.52
N VAL A 81 -16.53 15.03 -3.43
CA VAL A 81 -15.19 14.45 -3.46
C VAL A 81 -15.25 13.04 -4.05
N LYS A 82 -16.25 12.25 -3.62
CA LYS A 82 -16.49 10.91 -4.14
C LYS A 82 -16.82 10.93 -5.64
N LEU A 83 -17.63 11.88 -6.08
CA LEU A 83 -18.00 12.03 -7.49
C LEU A 83 -16.80 12.43 -8.37
N ILE A 84 -15.98 13.38 -7.92
CA ILE A 84 -14.73 13.75 -8.61
C ILE A 84 -13.79 12.54 -8.73
N TYR A 85 -13.63 11.78 -7.65
CA TYR A 85 -12.81 10.56 -7.66
C TYR A 85 -13.37 9.52 -8.64
N TRP A 86 -14.69 9.31 -8.64
CA TRP A 86 -15.35 8.39 -9.56
C TRP A 86 -15.14 8.79 -11.02
N TYR A 87 -15.22 10.08 -11.37
CA TYR A 87 -14.89 10.57 -12.70
C TYR A 87 -13.42 10.32 -13.07
N GLY A 88 -12.51 10.39 -12.10
CA GLY A 88 -11.10 10.03 -12.31
C GLY A 88 -10.89 8.56 -12.69
N LEU A 89 -11.77 7.66 -12.23
CA LEU A 89 -11.76 6.24 -12.57
C LEU A 89 -12.56 5.91 -13.84
N ASN A 90 -13.49 6.77 -14.25
CA ASN A 90 -14.43 6.55 -15.34
C ASN A 90 -14.32 7.68 -16.39
N PRO A 91 -13.25 7.67 -17.23
CA PRO A 91 -12.99 8.75 -18.17
C PRO A 91 -14.07 8.91 -19.23
N ASP A 92 -14.70 7.82 -19.67
CA ASP A 92 -15.77 7.86 -20.67
C ASP A 92 -17.02 8.56 -20.13
N ALA A 93 -17.39 8.24 -18.88
CA ALA A 93 -18.50 8.91 -18.20
C ALA A 93 -18.21 10.39 -17.95
N LEU A 94 -16.96 10.72 -17.61
CA LEU A 94 -16.51 12.11 -17.49
C LEU A 94 -16.64 12.85 -18.83
N SER A 95 -16.21 12.23 -19.93
CA SER A 95 -16.31 12.82 -21.27
C SER A 95 -17.76 13.06 -21.68
N ALA A 96 -18.63 12.07 -21.47
CA ALA A 96 -20.06 12.18 -21.78
C ALA A 96 -20.73 13.31 -20.99
N VAL A 97 -20.49 13.41 -19.68
CA VAL A 97 -21.06 14.50 -18.87
C VAL A 97 -20.55 15.86 -19.32
N LEU A 98 -19.26 16.00 -19.60
CA LEU A 98 -18.70 17.26 -20.10
C LEU A 98 -19.28 17.67 -21.46
N GLU A 99 -19.59 16.71 -22.33
CA GLU A 99 -20.25 16.99 -23.60
C GLU A 99 -21.67 17.51 -23.40
N VAL A 100 -22.46 16.86 -22.53
CA VAL A 100 -23.81 17.32 -22.18
C VAL A 100 -23.74 18.73 -21.56
N CYS A 101 -22.77 18.97 -20.67
CA CYS A 101 -22.54 20.28 -20.05
C CYS A 101 -22.22 21.37 -21.08
N ARG A 102 -21.38 21.06 -22.07
CA ARG A 102 -21.08 21.98 -23.17
C ARG A 102 -22.34 22.33 -23.97
N ASN A 103 -23.10 21.32 -24.37
CA ASN A 103 -24.32 21.51 -25.17
C ASN A 103 -25.41 22.27 -24.40
N ALA A 104 -25.51 22.09 -23.08
CA ALA A 104 -26.46 22.82 -22.23
C ALA A 104 -26.06 24.28 -22.01
N MET A 105 -24.75 24.57 -21.86
CA MET A 105 -24.23 25.95 -21.82
C MET A 105 -24.54 26.70 -23.11
N GLU A 106 -24.32 26.06 -24.26
CA GLU A 106 -24.62 26.63 -25.59
C GLU A 106 -26.11 26.98 -25.74
N ARG A 107 -26.99 26.23 -25.06
CA ARG A 107 -28.46 26.43 -25.10
C ARG A 107 -29.01 27.30 -23.96
N GLN A 108 -28.16 27.81 -23.06
CA GLN A 108 -28.56 28.57 -21.87
C GLN A 108 -29.53 27.83 -20.94
N MET A 109 -29.49 26.49 -20.93
CA MET A 109 -30.42 25.61 -20.18
C MET A 109 -29.78 25.01 -18.93
N LEU A 110 -29.14 25.83 -18.10
CA LEU A 110 -28.53 25.34 -16.87
C LEU A 110 -29.48 25.52 -15.67
N GLU A 111 -30.24 24.47 -15.36
CA GLU A 111 -30.87 24.34 -14.04
C GLU A 111 -29.78 24.20 -12.95
N SER A 112 -30.09 24.65 -11.71
CA SER A 112 -29.08 24.80 -10.65
C SER A 112 -28.33 23.50 -10.29
N ASP A 113 -29.03 22.36 -10.21
CA ASP A 113 -28.43 21.06 -9.92
C ASP A 113 -27.58 20.54 -11.08
N PHE A 114 -27.99 20.84 -12.31
CA PHE A 114 -27.26 20.47 -13.51
C PHE A 114 -25.94 21.27 -13.64
N ALA A 115 -25.95 22.56 -13.28
CA ALA A 115 -24.76 23.40 -13.21
C ALA A 115 -23.72 22.90 -12.19
N MET A 116 -24.18 22.36 -11.04
CA MET A 116 -23.29 21.76 -10.04
C MET A 116 -22.59 20.51 -10.60
N GLY A 117 -23.31 19.62 -11.29
CA GLY A 117 -22.74 18.45 -11.94
C GLY A 117 -21.64 18.81 -12.96
N CYS A 118 -21.88 19.83 -13.78
CA CYS A 118 -20.90 20.33 -14.76
C CYS A 118 -19.64 20.92 -14.11
N THR A 119 -19.80 21.60 -12.98
CA THR A 119 -18.68 22.15 -12.22
C THR A 119 -17.80 21.03 -11.66
N LEU A 120 -18.41 19.98 -11.09
CA LEU A 120 -17.67 18.85 -10.52
C LEU A 120 -16.97 18.01 -11.60
N ALA A 121 -17.61 17.78 -12.74
CA ALA A 121 -16.97 17.13 -13.89
C ALA A 121 -15.76 17.94 -14.40
N SER A 122 -15.90 19.27 -14.48
CA SER A 122 -14.79 20.16 -14.90
C SER A 122 -13.63 20.14 -13.90
N GLN A 123 -13.92 20.16 -12.59
CA GLN A 123 -12.91 19.99 -11.54
C GLN A 123 -12.20 18.64 -11.62
N ALA A 124 -12.92 17.56 -11.93
CA ALA A 124 -12.32 16.24 -12.13
C ALA A 124 -11.37 16.23 -13.35
N ARG A 125 -11.77 16.84 -14.47
CA ARG A 125 -10.91 16.98 -15.64
C ARG A 125 -9.62 17.75 -15.33
N LEU A 126 -9.72 18.89 -14.66
CA LEU A 126 -8.56 19.68 -14.25
C LEU A 126 -7.63 18.90 -13.32
N SER A 127 -8.20 18.22 -12.32
CA SER A 127 -7.42 17.39 -11.39
C SER A 127 -6.65 16.28 -12.11
N ASN A 128 -7.27 15.67 -13.13
CA ASN A 128 -6.65 14.62 -13.93
C ASN A 128 -5.53 15.17 -14.85
N ILE A 129 -5.71 16.37 -15.42
CA ILE A 129 -4.68 17.06 -16.20
C ILE A 129 -3.47 17.39 -15.32
N MET A 130 -3.68 17.99 -14.14
CA MET A 130 -2.56 18.36 -13.27
C MET A 130 -1.74 17.14 -12.81
N ARG A 131 -2.41 16.01 -12.54
CA ARG A 131 -1.71 14.76 -12.18
C ARG A 131 -0.81 14.24 -13.31
N LYS A 132 -1.15 14.49 -14.58
CA LYS A 132 -0.33 14.08 -15.74
C LYS A 132 0.85 15.01 -16.03
N LEU A 133 0.87 16.20 -15.42
CA LEU A 133 1.93 17.19 -15.58
C LEU A 133 3.01 17.11 -14.48
N GLN A 134 2.80 16.26 -13.48
CA GLN A 134 3.74 15.93 -12.40
C GLN A 134 4.49 14.64 -12.72
#